data_AF-A0A351KS72-F1
#
_entry.id   AF-A0A351KS72-F1
#
_cell.length_a   1.000
_cell.length_b   1.000
_cell.length_c   1.000
_cell.angle_alpha   90.00
_cell.angle_beta   90.00
_cell.angle_gamma   90.00
#
_symmetry.space_group_name_H-M   'P 1'
#
loop_
_entity.id
_entity.type
_entity.pdbx_description
1 polymer ?
#
loop_
_entity_poly.entity_id
_entity_poly.type
_entity_poly.pdbx_seq_one_letter_code
_entity_poly.pdbx_strand_id
1 'polypeptide(L)'
;DIPEGYWVLFTKAATREGALANRQLLMNRGFYESWLFDKGPLAGSIALGLYPTEEEASAALSGFRDRGINAKVKPRMVRGQSFWIKVPWQGSIMEFDEAIQTLKGHDGTLNLPSPSSCS
;
A
#
# COMPACT_ATOMS: atom_id res chain seq x y z
N ASP A 1 6.97 -2.77 -1.83
CA ASP A 1 5.82 -2.24 -1.09
C ASP A 1 5.67 -2.99 0.22
N ILE A 2 5.71 -2.28 1.34
CA ILE A 2 5.46 -2.83 2.67
C ILE A 2 4.02 -2.45 3.04
N PRO A 3 3.16 -3.38 3.45
CA PRO A 3 1.82 -3.03 3.88
C PRO A 3 1.86 -2.24 5.20
N GLU A 4 1.58 -0.94 5.16
CA GLU A 4 1.37 -0.11 6.36
C GLU A 4 -0.08 -0.25 6.88
N GLY A 5 -0.56 -1.50 6.96
CA GLY A 5 -1.88 -1.84 7.47
C GLY A 5 -2.88 -2.34 6.42
N TYR A 6 -4.11 -2.52 6.86
CA TYR A 6 -5.18 -3.22 6.16
C TYR A 6 -6.47 -2.41 6.20
N TRP A 7 -7.03 -2.15 5.01
CA TRP A 7 -8.33 -1.52 4.85
C TRP A 7 -9.44 -2.56 4.96
N VAL A 8 -10.51 -2.23 5.69
CA VAL A 8 -11.80 -2.90 5.52
C VAL A 8 -12.66 -2.05 4.61
N LEU A 9 -12.92 -2.54 3.40
CA LEU A 9 -13.60 -1.81 2.33
C LEU A 9 -15.02 -2.35 2.14
N PHE A 10 -16.00 -1.46 2.16
CA PHE A 10 -17.33 -1.73 1.64
C PHE A 10 -17.30 -1.85 0.11
N THR A 11 -18.22 -2.66 -0.41
CA THR A 11 -18.31 -3.00 -1.83
C THR A 11 -18.32 -1.75 -2.72
N LYS A 12 -17.48 -1.77 -3.75
CA LYS A 12 -17.36 -0.69 -4.75
C LYS A 12 -18.68 -0.56 -5.50
N ALA A 13 -19.23 0.65 -5.54
CA ALA A 13 -20.36 0.95 -6.42
C ALA A 13 -19.88 1.10 -7.88
N ALA A 14 -20.74 0.73 -8.83
CA ALA A 14 -20.45 0.90 -10.26
C ALA A 14 -20.40 2.38 -10.68
N THR A 15 -21.14 3.24 -9.98
CA THR A 15 -21.25 4.68 -10.26
C THR A 15 -20.92 5.51 -9.02
N ARG A 16 -20.56 6.79 -9.22
CA ARG A 16 -20.27 7.73 -8.13
C ARG A 16 -21.50 7.98 -7.26
N GLU A 17 -22.66 8.11 -7.89
CA GLU A 17 -23.95 8.31 -7.24
C GLU A 17 -24.30 7.10 -6.36
N GLY A 18 -24.04 5.89 -6.85
CA GLY A 18 -24.20 4.66 -6.06
C GLY A 18 -23.27 4.62 -4.85
N ALA A 19 -22.05 5.14 -4.97
CA ALA A 19 -21.12 5.22 -3.85
C ALA A 19 -21.59 6.22 -2.78
N LEU A 20 -22.16 7.36 -3.19
CA LEU A 20 -22.75 8.34 -2.28
C LEU A 20 -24.00 7.77 -1.58
N ALA A 21 -24.87 7.08 -2.30
CA ALA A 21 -26.04 6.40 -1.72
C ALA A 21 -25.63 5.32 -0.70
N ASN A 22 -24.61 4.52 -1.02
CA ASN A 22 -24.05 3.52 -0.11
C ASN A 22 -23.46 4.18 1.15
N ARG A 23 -22.78 5.32 1.02
CA ARG A 23 -22.27 6.08 2.17
C ARG A 23 -23.42 6.56 3.05
N GLN A 24 -24.49 7.09 2.46
CA GLN A 24 -25.67 7.52 3.22
C GLN A 24 -26.31 6.35 3.97
N LEU A 25 -26.41 5.17 3.33
CA LEU A 25 -26.93 3.96 3.97
C LEU A 25 -26.05 3.52 5.16
N LEU A 26 -24.73 3.60 5.03
CA LEU A 26 -23.79 3.30 6.11
C LEU A 26 -23.93 4.31 7.27
N MET A 27 -24.06 5.60 6.98
CA MET A 27 -24.30 6.63 8.00
C MET A 27 -25.62 6.39 8.75
N ASN A 28 -26.69 6.04 8.04
CA ASN A 28 -27.99 5.70 8.66
C ASN A 28 -27.91 4.44 9.55
N ARG A 29 -26.92 3.57 9.32
CA ARG A 29 -26.63 2.38 10.15
C ARG A 29 -25.62 2.65 11.28
N GLY A 30 -25.22 3.91 11.47
CA GLY A 30 -24.32 4.34 12.54
C GLY A 30 -22.84 4.34 12.19
N PHE A 31 -22.46 4.14 10.92
CA PHE A 31 -21.07 4.14 10.46
C PHE A 31 -20.67 5.51 9.91
N TYR A 32 -20.49 6.47 10.82
CA TYR A 32 -20.20 7.86 10.49
C TYR A 32 -18.75 8.10 10.05
N GLU A 33 -17.81 7.28 10.52
CA GLU A 33 -16.37 7.41 10.22
C GLU A 33 -15.96 6.79 8.88
N SER A 34 -16.92 6.62 7.96
CA SER A 34 -16.68 5.98 6.67
C SER A 34 -16.09 6.94 5.64
N TRP A 35 -14.99 6.52 5.01
CA TRP A 35 -14.24 7.33 4.04
C TRP A 35 -14.48 6.86 2.59
N LEU A 36 -14.96 7.74 1.71
CA LEU A 36 -15.17 7.44 0.29
C LEU A 36 -13.90 7.73 -0.52
N PHE A 37 -13.45 6.76 -1.31
CA PHE A 37 -12.37 6.99 -2.27
C PHE A 37 -12.90 7.64 -3.55
N ASP A 38 -12.41 8.84 -3.87
CA ASP A 38 -12.81 9.58 -5.07
C ASP A 38 -12.01 9.21 -6.33
N LYS A 39 -10.76 8.76 -6.17
CA LYS A 39 -9.80 8.57 -7.27
C LYS A 39 -8.99 7.28 -7.11
N GLY A 40 -8.36 6.86 -8.21
CA GLY A 40 -7.46 5.70 -8.24
C GLY A 40 -8.18 4.35 -8.32
N PRO A 41 -7.45 3.24 -8.13
CA PRO A 41 -8.00 1.88 -8.27
C PRO A 41 -9.16 1.57 -7.31
N LEU A 42 -9.20 2.26 -6.16
CA LEU A 42 -10.23 2.12 -5.14
C LEU A 42 -11.39 3.11 -5.30
N ALA A 43 -11.41 3.94 -6.37
CA ALA A 43 -12.49 4.91 -6.58
C ALA A 43 -13.88 4.24 -6.52
N GLY A 44 -14.79 4.80 -5.74
CA GLY A 44 -16.14 4.27 -5.51
C GLY A 44 -16.25 3.21 -4.40
N SER A 45 -15.13 2.82 -3.78
CA SER A 45 -15.12 2.04 -2.54
C SER A 45 -15.21 2.95 -1.31
N ILE A 46 -15.74 2.42 -0.21
CA ILE A 46 -15.83 3.13 1.06
C ILE A 46 -15.00 2.36 2.09
N ALA A 47 -14.00 2.99 2.70
CA ALA A 47 -13.31 2.43 3.86
C ALA A 47 -14.17 2.56 5.10
N LEU A 48 -14.34 1.43 5.81
CA LEU A 48 -15.00 1.34 7.10
C LEU A 48 -14.01 1.46 8.26
N GLY A 49 -12.72 1.22 7.99
CA GLY A 49 -11.64 1.33 8.97
C GLY A 49 -10.28 0.97 8.38
N LEU A 50 -9.22 1.43 9.05
CA LEU A 50 -7.83 1.06 8.80
C LEU A 50 -7.30 0.36 10.05
N TYR A 51 -6.69 -0.81 9.86
CA TYR A 51 -6.15 -1.62 10.94
C TYR A 51 -4.65 -1.87 10.72
N PRO A 52 -3.85 -1.96 11.79
CA PRO A 52 -2.42 -2.24 11.69
C PRO A 52 -2.12 -3.66 11.20
N THR A 53 -2.95 -4.65 11.56
CA THR A 53 -2.73 -6.08 11.25
C THR A 53 -3.90 -6.67 10.45
N GLU A 54 -3.65 -7.79 9.76
CA GLU A 54 -4.68 -8.47 8.97
C GLU A 54 -5.70 -9.15 9.88
N GLU A 55 -5.25 -9.64 11.03
CA GLU A 55 -6.07 -10.30 12.04
C GLU A 55 -7.10 -9.34 12.62
N GLU A 56 -6.70 -8.11 12.97
CA GLU A 56 -7.62 -7.08 13.45
C GLU A 56 -8.63 -6.67 12.38
N ALA A 57 -8.16 -6.49 11.13
CA ALA A 57 -9.04 -6.20 10.00
C ALA A 57 -10.06 -7.32 9.75
N SER A 58 -9.63 -8.57 9.92
CA SER A 58 -10.48 -9.76 9.75
C SER A 58 -11.50 -9.91 10.89
N ALA A 59 -11.10 -9.62 12.13
CA ALA A 59 -12.02 -9.58 13.27
C ALA A 59 -13.09 -8.49 13.07
N ALA A 60 -12.68 -7.30 12.63
CA ALA A 60 -13.61 -6.23 12.30
C ALA A 60 -14.54 -6.61 11.13
N LEU A 61 -14.01 -7.26 10.08
CA LEU A 61 -14.80 -7.77 8.97
C LEU A 61 -15.92 -8.70 9.44
N SER A 62 -15.66 -9.61 10.36
CA SER A 62 -16.68 -10.48 10.94
C SER A 62 -17.77 -9.66 11.64
N GLY A 63 -17.40 -8.67 12.46
CA GLY A 63 -18.37 -7.77 13.10
C GLY A 63 -19.22 -6.95 12.11
N PHE A 64 -18.66 -6.55 10.96
CA PHE A 64 -19.44 -5.91 9.89
C PHE A 64 -20.39 -6.91 9.21
N ARG A 65 -19.95 -8.15 8.97
CA ARG A 65 -20.79 -9.20 8.38
C ARG A 65 -21.98 -9.55 9.25
N ASP A 66 -21.80 -9.61 10.57
CA ASP A 66 -22.88 -9.88 11.53
C ASP A 66 -23.96 -8.77 11.50
N ARG A 67 -23.58 -7.56 11.09
CA ARG A 67 -24.49 -6.43 10.88
C ARG A 67 -25.04 -6.35 9.44
N GLY A 68 -24.82 -7.38 8.64
CA GLY A 68 -25.28 -7.47 7.25
C GLY A 68 -24.55 -6.51 6.31
N ILE A 69 -23.31 -6.15 6.60
CA ILE A 69 -22.48 -5.27 5.78
C ILE A 69 -21.47 -6.11 5.01
N ASN A 70 -21.56 -6.05 3.68
CA ASN A 70 -20.69 -6.82 2.80
C ASN A 70 -19.41 -6.04 2.49
N ALA A 71 -18.35 -6.35 3.24
CA ALA A 71 -17.04 -5.72 3.15
C ALA A 71 -15.92 -6.73 2.79
N LYS A 72 -14.73 -6.21 2.44
CA LYS A 72 -13.54 -7.00 2.09
C LYS A 72 -12.30 -6.36 2.70
N VAL A 73 -11.37 -7.19 3.18
CA VAL A 73 -10.05 -6.73 3.62
C VAL A 73 -9.14 -6.50 2.41
N LYS A 74 -8.39 -5.42 2.39
CA LYS A 74 -7.36 -5.14 1.38
C LYS A 74 -6.10 -4.54 2.00
N PRO A 75 -4.90 -5.01 1.66
CA PRO A 75 -3.67 -4.40 2.17
C PRO A 75 -3.51 -2.96 1.66
N ARG A 76 -3.08 -2.07 2.55
CA ARG A 76 -2.69 -0.69 2.24
C ARG A 76 -1.23 -0.70 1.80
N MET A 77 -1.03 -0.72 0.49
CA MET A 77 0.30 -0.56 -0.10
C MET A 77 0.69 0.91 -0.02
N VAL A 78 1.75 1.22 0.73
CA VAL A 78 2.37 2.55 0.71
C VAL A 78 3.63 2.45 -0.12
N ARG A 79 3.83 3.42 -1.04
CA ARG A 79 5.09 3.53 -1.78
C ARG A 79 6.19 3.73 -0.74
N GLY A 80 7.06 2.74 -0.58
CA GLY A 80 8.23 2.87 0.26
C GLY A 80 9.07 4.06 -0.20
N GLN A 81 9.72 4.73 0.75
CA GLN A 81 10.71 5.75 0.42
C GLN A 81 11.95 5.04 -0.16
N SER A 82 12.36 5.42 -1.35
CA SER A 82 13.62 4.98 -1.95
C SER A 82 14.62 6.14 -1.88
N PHE A 83 15.81 5.88 -1.37
CA PHE A 83 16.89 6.84 -1.29
C PHE A 83 17.98 6.47 -2.29
N TRP A 84 18.45 7.45 -3.06
CA TRP A 84 19.63 7.28 -3.92
C TRP A 84 20.85 7.79 -3.16
N ILE A 85 21.89 6.97 -3.06
CA ILE A 85 23.17 7.36 -2.46
C ILE A 85 24.19 7.47 -3.59
N LYS A 86 24.86 8.63 -3.69
CA LYS A 86 26.00 8.83 -4.60
C LYS A 86 27.29 8.64 -3.81
N VAL A 87 28.07 7.63 -4.19
CA VAL A 87 29.38 7.37 -3.59
C VAL A 87 30.46 7.83 -4.58
N PRO A 88 31.28 8.84 -4.27
CA PRO A 88 32.40 9.21 -5.12
C PRO A 88 33.45 8.08 -5.10
N TRP A 89 33.86 7.63 -6.28
CA TRP A 89 34.89 6.60 -6.45
C TRP A 89 36.14 7.21 -7.07
N GLN A 90 37.31 6.90 -6.52
CA GLN A 90 38.61 7.41 -6.99
C GLN A 90 39.51 6.30 -7.55
N GLY A 91 39.11 5.03 -7.42
CA GLY A 91 39.84 3.89 -7.98
C GLY A 91 39.54 3.65 -9.46
N SER A 92 40.12 2.59 -10.01
CA SER A 92 39.81 2.13 -11.34
C SER A 92 38.39 1.53 -11.43
N ILE A 93 37.85 1.44 -12.65
CA ILE A 93 36.58 0.76 -12.94
C ILE A 93 36.64 -0.72 -12.55
N MET A 94 37.80 -1.36 -12.71
CA MET A 94 37.96 -2.78 -12.41
C MET A 94 37.86 -3.06 -10.91
N GLU A 95 38.46 -2.20 -10.08
CA GLU A 95 38.33 -2.26 -8.62
C GLU A 95 36.91 -1.91 -8.16
N PHE A 96 36.24 -1.00 -8.87
CA PHE A 96 34.83 -0.69 -8.61
C PHE A 96 33.94 -1.90 -8.85
N ASP A 97 34.10 -2.57 -10.00
CA ASP A 97 33.32 -3.75 -10.35
C ASP A 97 33.53 -4.89 -9.34
N GLU A 98 34.78 -5.12 -8.91
CA GLU A 98 35.09 -6.09 -7.87
C GLU A 98 34.39 -5.75 -6.54
N ALA A 99 34.47 -4.50 -6.09
CA ALA A 99 33.82 -4.04 -4.87
C ALA A 99 32.28 -4.20 -4.94
N ILE A 100 31.67 -3.90 -6.10
CA ILE A 100 30.24 -4.10 -6.31
C ILE A 100 29.87 -5.59 -6.25
N GLN A 101 30.70 -6.48 -6.80
CA GLN A 101 30.46 -7.92 -6.71
C GLN A 101 30.55 -8.43 -5.26
N THR A 102 31.53 -7.96 -4.48
CA THR A 102 31.65 -8.31 -3.06
C THR A 102 30.45 -7.82 -2.25
N LEU A 103 29.92 -6.64 -2.53
CA LEU A 103 28.73 -6.09 -1.87
C LEU A 103 27.47 -6.89 -2.19
N LYS A 104 27.26 -7.26 -3.46
CA LYS A 104 26.16 -8.14 -3.88
C LYS A 104 26.22 -9.52 -3.22
N GLY A 105 27.42 -10.03 -2.97
CA GLY A 105 27.64 -11.29 -2.26
C GLY A 105 27.25 -11.24 -0.78
N HIS A 106 27.34 -10.07 -0.14
CA HIS A 106 26.94 -9.89 1.27
C HIS A 106 25.45 -9.63 1.45
N ASP A 107 24.79 -8.94 0.52
CA ASP A 107 23.35 -8.69 0.58
C ASP A 107 22.73 -8.78 -0.83
N GLY A 108 22.09 -9.92 -1.10
CA GLY A 108 21.45 -10.22 -2.37
C GLY A 108 20.18 -9.39 -2.65
N THR A 109 19.75 -8.54 -1.72
CA THR A 109 18.60 -7.63 -1.92
C THR A 109 19.01 -6.26 -2.47
N LEU A 110 20.32 -5.97 -2.54
CA LEU A 110 20.84 -4.71 -3.06
C LEU A 110 20.63 -4.58 -4.58
N ASN A 111 19.75 -3.67 -4.95
CA ASN A 111 19.49 -3.33 -6.34
C ASN A 111 20.47 -2.25 -6.81
N LEU A 112 21.67 -2.67 -7.24
CA LEU A 112 22.74 -1.78 -7.70
C LEU A 112 22.65 -1.61 -9.22
N PRO A 113 22.34 -0.40 -9.74
CA PRO A 113 22.33 -0.15 -11.17
C PRO A 113 23.75 -0.26 -11.75
N SER A 114 23.85 -0.52 -13.05
CA SER A 114 25.13 -0.49 -13.75
C SER A 114 25.82 0.87 -13.57
N PRO A 115 27.15 0.91 -13.37
CA PRO A 115 27.89 2.16 -13.30
C PRO A 115 27.65 2.99 -14.56
N SER A 116 27.37 4.27 -14.37
CA SER A 116 27.24 5.25 -15.45
C SER A 116 28.47 6.16 -15.43
N SER A 117 29.12 6.32 -16.58
CA SER A 117 30.21 7.28 -16.73
C SER A 117 29.65 8.70 -16.60
N CYS A 118 30.24 9.50 -15.71
CA CYS A 118 30.03 10.94 -15.73
C CYS A 118 30.73 11.49 -16.97
N SER A 119 29.97 12.11 -17.88
CA SER A 119 30.50 12.94 -18.96
C SER A 119 30.52 14.40 -18.53
#